data_AF-A0A7Y4QCP8-F1
#
_entry.id   AF-A0A7Y4QCP8-F1
#
_cell.length_a   1.000
_cell.length_b   1.000
_cell.length_c   1.000
_cell.angle_alpha   90.00
_cell.angle_beta   90.00
_cell.angle_gamma   90.00
#
_symmetry.space_group_name_H-M   'P 1'
#
loop_
_entity.id
_entity.type
_entity.pdbx_description
1 polymer ?
#
loop_
_entity_poly.entity_id
_entity_poly.type
_entity_poly.pdbx_seq_one_letter_code
_entity_poly.pdbx_strand_id
1 'polypeptide(L)'
;GLIWARVVRAREANIQLFQIRAIFNQHRDALVNRILTDLGTYMEFKFRFQPNRDELMEIAQKIDQLKSKDVDMEYYQPLLKELKRKDEIKIKNDYFFLEIDESIRMNLTTQLHFAA
;
A
#
# COMPACT_ATOMS: atom_id res chain seq x y z
N GLY A 1 -31.79 4.88 12.67
CA GLY A 1 -31.05 5.15 11.42
C GLY A 1 -29.87 4.23 11.36
N LEU A 2 -29.72 3.46 10.29
CA LEU A 2 -28.62 2.53 10.07
C LEU A 2 -28.06 2.79 8.66
N ILE A 3 -26.93 3.49 8.61
CA ILE A 3 -26.17 3.81 7.39
C ILE A 3 -24.88 2.99 7.44
N TRP A 4 -24.89 1.67 7.18
CA TRP A 4 -23.62 0.89 7.12
C TRP A 4 -23.67 -0.39 6.27
N ALA A 5 -24.33 -0.36 5.12
CA ALA A 5 -24.08 -1.38 4.09
C ALA A 5 -24.31 -0.80 2.70
N ARG A 6 -23.28 -0.15 2.14
CA ARG A 6 -23.22 0.02 0.68
C ARG A 6 -22.97 -1.36 0.08
N VAL A 7 -24.04 -2.14 -0.08
CA VAL A 7 -24.02 -3.39 -0.85
C VAL A 7 -23.73 -2.99 -2.29
N VAL A 8 -22.50 -3.24 -2.73
CA VAL A 8 -22.11 -3.07 -4.12
C VAL A 8 -22.73 -4.20 -4.94
N ARG A 9 -23.93 -3.98 -5.48
CA ARG A 9 -24.50 -4.84 -6.54
C ARG A 9 -24.14 -4.26 -7.89
N ALA A 10 -22.96 -4.55 -8.41
CA ALA A 10 -22.59 -4.17 -9.77
C ALA A 10 -22.73 -5.38 -10.70
N ARG A 11 -23.68 -5.32 -11.64
CA ARG A 11 -23.90 -6.35 -12.68
C ARG A 11 -22.83 -6.33 -13.80
N GLU A 12 -21.87 -5.41 -13.74
CA GLU A 12 -20.83 -5.22 -14.76
C GLU A 12 -19.44 -5.34 -14.14
N ALA A 13 -18.61 -6.23 -14.70
CA ALA A 13 -17.27 -6.55 -14.19
C ALA A 13 -16.33 -5.34 -14.14
N ASN A 14 -16.48 -4.39 -15.08
CA ASN A 14 -15.66 -3.18 -15.14
C ASN A 14 -15.97 -2.21 -13.98
N ILE A 15 -17.24 -2.09 -13.58
CA ILE A 15 -17.65 -1.27 -12.43
C ILE A 15 -17.11 -1.87 -11.13
N GLN A 16 -17.14 -3.21 -11.00
CA GLN A 16 -16.58 -3.90 -9.83
C GLN A 16 -15.06 -3.66 -9.72
N LEU A 17 -14.31 -3.76 -10.82
CA LEU A 17 -12.87 -3.56 -10.79
C LEU A 17 -12.49 -2.13 -10.38
N PHE A 18 -13.23 -1.14 -10.86
CA PHE A 18 -13.04 0.26 -10.47
C PHE A 18 -13.29 0.46 -8.97
N GLN A 19 -14.36 -0.11 -8.43
CA GLN A 19 -14.68 -0.03 -7.00
C GLN A 19 -13.64 -0.72 -6.14
N ILE A 20 -13.15 -1.89 -6.55
CA ILE A 20 -12.08 -2.61 -5.84
C ILE A 20 -10.79 -1.77 -5.84
N ARG A 21 -10.41 -1.20 -7.00
CA ARG A 21 -9.25 -0.31 -7.10
C ARG A 21 -9.37 0.88 -6.15
N ALA A 22 -10.54 1.51 -6.07
CA ALA A 22 -10.77 2.62 -5.15
C ALA A 22 -10.61 2.20 -3.67
N ILE A 23 -11.13 1.03 -3.29
CA ILE A 23 -10.98 0.48 -1.94
C ILE A 23 -9.51 0.19 -1.64
N PHE A 24 -8.77 -0.39 -2.59
CA PHE A 24 -7.36 -0.69 -2.42
C PHE A 24 -6.51 0.59 -2.31
N ASN A 25 -6.77 1.60 -3.14
CA ASN A 25 -6.13 2.92 -3.01
C ASN A 25 -6.35 3.49 -1.58
N GLN A 26 -7.60 3.53 -1.10
CA GLN A 26 -7.92 4.05 0.24
C GLN A 26 -7.21 3.27 1.36
N HIS A 27 -7.16 1.94 1.23
CA HIS A 27 -6.49 1.08 2.20
C HIS A 27 -4.98 1.28 2.22
N ARG A 28 -4.35 1.34 1.03
CA ARG A 28 -2.92 1.63 0.88
C ARG A 28 -2.59 2.98 1.49
N ASP A 29 -3.37 4.02 1.19
CA ASP A 29 -3.12 5.37 1.67
C ASP A 29 -3.21 5.44 3.21
N ALA A 30 -4.16 4.71 3.81
CA ALA A 30 -4.27 4.60 5.26
C ALA A 30 -3.04 3.91 5.90
N LEU A 31 -2.53 2.85 5.27
CA LEU A 31 -1.31 2.16 5.72
C LEU A 31 -0.07 3.04 5.56
N VAL A 32 0.05 3.75 4.43
CA VAL A 32 1.12 4.71 4.19
C VAL A 32 1.13 5.78 5.29
N ASN A 33 -0.01 6.41 5.58
CA ASN A 33 -0.10 7.41 6.64
C ASN A 33 0.32 6.85 8.02
N ARG A 34 -0.06 5.60 8.31
CA ARG A 34 0.34 4.91 9.55
C ARG A 34 1.85 4.70 9.63
N ILE A 35 2.47 4.25 8.54
CA ILE A 35 3.92 4.05 8.47
C ILE A 35 4.64 5.38 8.62
N LEU A 36 4.19 6.43 7.90
CA LEU A 36 4.81 7.75 7.95
C LEU A 36 4.76 8.40 9.35
N THR A 37 3.77 8.04 10.18
CA THR A 37 3.67 8.52 11.57
C THR A 37 4.86 8.07 12.42
N ASP A 38 5.42 6.89 12.15
CA ASP A 38 6.54 6.31 12.89
C ASP A 38 7.49 5.57 11.93
N LEU A 39 7.96 6.31 10.92
CA LEU A 39 8.77 5.73 9.85
C LEU A 39 10.11 5.22 10.39
N GLY A 40 10.73 5.90 11.36
CA GLY A 40 12.00 5.48 11.94
C GLY A 40 11.92 4.07 12.55
N THR A 41 10.91 3.83 13.39
CA THR A 41 10.67 2.52 13.99
C THR A 41 10.34 1.47 12.93
N TYR A 42 9.55 1.83 11.91
CA TYR A 42 9.25 0.93 10.80
C TYR A 42 10.53 0.50 10.06
N MET A 43 11.42 1.45 9.78
CA MET A 43 12.68 1.21 9.05
C MET A 43 13.61 0.30 9.85
N GLU A 44 13.75 0.54 11.15
CA GLU A 44 14.57 -0.28 12.03
C GLU A 44 14.00 -1.70 12.16
N PHE A 45 12.70 -1.84 12.41
CA PHE A 45 12.06 -3.14 12.57
C PHE A 45 12.13 -3.98 11.30
N LYS A 46 11.81 -3.37 10.15
CA LYS A 46 11.58 -4.09 8.90
C LYS A 46 12.84 -4.28 8.08
N PHE A 47 13.71 -3.27 8.03
CA PHE A 47 14.91 -3.26 7.19
C PHE A 47 16.20 -3.32 8.00
N ARG A 48 16.14 -3.29 9.34
CA ARG A 48 17.32 -3.18 10.22
C ARG A 48 18.19 -1.98 9.86
N PHE A 49 17.56 -0.91 9.40
CA PHE A 49 18.20 0.31 8.96
C PHE A 49 17.77 1.46 9.86
N GLN A 50 18.74 2.20 10.40
CA GLN A 50 18.51 3.38 11.22
C GLN A 50 18.87 4.63 10.40
N PRO A 51 17.91 5.20 9.64
CA PRO A 51 18.15 6.38 8.83
C PRO A 51 18.46 7.60 9.69
N ASN A 52 19.35 8.46 9.19
CA ASN A 52 19.47 9.82 9.70
C ASN A 52 18.26 10.68 9.29
N ARG A 53 18.21 11.93 9.77
CA ARG A 53 17.05 12.80 9.54
C ARG A 53 16.80 13.08 8.05
N ASP A 54 17.84 13.30 7.27
CA ASP A 54 17.72 13.65 5.86
C ASP A 54 17.29 12.44 5.04
N GLU A 55 17.88 11.27 5.31
CA GLU A 55 17.48 9.98 4.73
C GLU A 55 16.02 9.66 5.05
N LEU A 56 15.59 9.89 6.30
CA LEU A 56 14.21 9.65 6.73
C LEU A 56 13.24 10.58 5.98
N MET A 57 13.60 11.85 5.77
CA MET A 57 12.79 12.79 5.00
C MET A 57 12.68 12.39 3.53
N GLU A 58 13.79 11.97 2.91
CA GLU A 58 13.78 11.49 1.53
C GLU A 58 12.89 10.24 1.38
N ILE A 59 13.07 9.25 2.25
CA ILE A 59 12.26 8.02 2.25
C ILE A 59 10.79 8.36 2.48
N ALA A 60 10.47 9.25 3.43
CA ALA A 60 9.10 9.69 3.68
C ALA A 60 8.45 10.30 2.43
N GLN A 61 9.15 11.17 1.71
CA GLN A 61 8.65 11.75 0.46
C GLN A 61 8.39 10.69 -0.60
N LYS A 62 9.28 9.70 -0.73
CA LYS A 62 9.13 8.62 -1.72
C LYS A 62 7.97 7.68 -1.38
N ILE A 63 7.77 7.37 -0.11
CA ILE A 63 6.63 6.57 0.34
C ILE A 63 5.32 7.35 0.13
N ASP A 64 5.28 8.66 0.44
CA ASP A 64 4.08 9.47 0.26
C ASP A 64 3.67 9.57 -1.22
N GLN A 65 4.63 9.52 -2.16
CA GLN A 65 4.36 9.42 -3.60
C GLN A 65 3.60 8.15 -4.02
N LEU A 66 3.52 7.11 -3.18
CA LEU A 66 2.65 5.98 -3.48
C LEU A 66 1.18 6.42 -3.52
N LYS A 67 0.77 7.38 -2.69
CA LYS A 67 -0.61 7.88 -2.62
C LYS A 67 -1.06 8.61 -3.88
N SER A 68 -0.14 9.18 -4.65
CA SER A 68 -0.45 9.86 -5.91
C SER A 68 -0.52 8.91 -7.12
N LYS A 69 -0.13 7.65 -6.95
CA LYS A 69 -0.19 6.62 -7.99
C LYS A 69 -1.40 5.73 -7.76
N ASP A 70 -2.05 5.27 -8.82
CA ASP A 70 -3.02 4.20 -8.68
C ASP A 70 -2.34 2.90 -8.23
N VAL A 71 -3.02 2.12 -7.39
CA VAL A 71 -2.56 0.78 -7.02
C VAL A 71 -2.34 -0.07 -8.27
N ASP A 72 -1.22 -0.77 -8.31
CA ASP A 72 -0.96 -1.75 -9.35
C ASP A 72 -1.68 -3.06 -9.00
N MET A 73 -2.75 -3.34 -9.74
CA MET A 73 -3.61 -4.50 -9.52
C MET A 73 -2.92 -5.84 -9.77
N GLU A 74 -1.70 -5.86 -10.31
CA GLU A 74 -0.88 -7.06 -10.42
C GLU A 74 -0.42 -7.56 -9.04
N TYR A 75 -0.01 -6.66 -8.13
CA TYR A 75 0.36 -7.00 -6.74
C TYR A 75 -0.79 -7.64 -5.96
N TYR A 76 -2.02 -7.32 -6.35
CA TYR A 76 -3.24 -7.73 -5.65
C TYR A 76 -3.97 -8.90 -6.33
N GLN A 77 -3.40 -9.52 -7.37
CA GLN A 77 -4.02 -10.66 -8.06
C GLN A 77 -4.49 -11.78 -7.11
N PRO A 78 -3.77 -12.15 -6.04
CA PRO A 78 -4.26 -13.15 -5.10
C PRO A 78 -5.56 -12.73 -4.40
N LEU A 79 -5.65 -11.47 -3.95
CA LEU A 79 -6.86 -10.93 -3.34
C LEU A 79 -8.02 -10.84 -4.34
N LEU A 80 -7.74 -10.47 -5.59
CA LEU A 80 -8.75 -10.45 -6.66
C LEU A 80 -9.28 -11.85 -6.97
N LYS A 81 -8.42 -12.88 -6.96
CA LYS A 81 -8.83 -14.27 -7.12
C LYS A 81 -9.69 -14.74 -5.95
N GLU A 82 -9.38 -14.33 -4.72
CA GLU A 82 -10.22 -14.62 -3.56
C GLU A 82 -11.59 -13.92 -3.64
N LEU A 83 -11.63 -12.64 -4.02
CA LEU A 83 -12.88 -11.88 -4.26
C LEU A 83 -13.76 -12.48 -5.34
N LYS A 84 -13.17 -13.06 -6.40
CA LYS A 84 -13.95 -13.75 -7.44
C LYS A 84 -14.59 -15.05 -6.96
N ARG A 85 -14.02 -15.67 -5.92
CA ARG A 85 -14.48 -16.97 -5.39
C ARG A 85 -15.43 -16.82 -4.20
N LYS A 86 -15.41 -15.68 -3.54
CA LYS A 86 -16.18 -15.39 -2.32
C LYS A 86 -16.81 -14.02 -2.46
N ASP A 87 -18.10 -13.91 -2.18
CA ASP A 87 -18.82 -12.63 -2.22
C ASP A 87 -18.28 -11.59 -1.22
N GLU A 88 -17.53 -12.04 -0.20
CA GLU A 88 -16.88 -11.19 0.79
C GLU A 88 -15.51 -11.77 1.19
N ILE A 89 -14.49 -10.91 1.26
CA ILE A 89 -13.19 -11.24 1.84
C ILE A 89 -12.73 -10.16 2.81
N LYS A 90 -11.96 -10.56 3.81
CA LYS A 90 -11.20 -9.61 4.64
C LYS A 90 -9.95 -9.20 3.88
N ILE A 91 -9.78 -7.89 3.65
CA ILE A 91 -8.57 -7.34 3.04
C ILE A 91 -7.40 -7.60 4.00
N LYS A 92 -6.43 -8.41 3.55
CA LYS A 92 -5.18 -8.66 4.28
C LYS A 92 -4.17 -7.59 3.94
N ASN A 93 -3.40 -7.15 4.93
CA ASN A 93 -2.41 -6.08 4.74
C ASN A 93 -1.14 -6.57 4.03
N ASP A 94 -0.91 -7.88 3.95
CA ASP A 94 0.36 -8.47 3.51
C ASP A 94 0.81 -7.96 2.14
N TYR A 95 -0.11 -7.89 1.17
CA TYR A 95 0.17 -7.41 -0.18
C TYR A 95 0.43 -5.90 -0.25
N PHE A 96 -0.23 -5.13 0.61
CA PHE A 96 -0.01 -3.68 0.70
C PHE A 96 1.34 -3.37 1.33
N PHE A 97 1.70 -4.09 2.40
CA PHE A 97 3.03 -3.98 2.98
C PHE A 97 4.11 -4.42 1.99
N LEU A 98 3.86 -5.46 1.18
CA LEU A 98 4.81 -5.88 0.15
C LEU A 98 5.07 -4.78 -0.89
N GLU A 99 4.03 -4.09 -1.39
CA GLU A 99 4.20 -2.95 -2.30
C GLU A 99 5.00 -1.81 -1.65
N ILE A 100 4.65 -1.44 -0.41
CA ILE A 100 5.32 -0.36 0.32
C ILE A 100 6.78 -0.73 0.61
N ASP A 101 7.04 -1.97 1.03
CA ASP A 101 8.38 -2.47 1.31
C ASP A 101 9.26 -2.47 0.07
N GLU A 102 8.70 -2.83 -1.09
CA GLU A 102 9.40 -2.78 -2.36
C GLU A 102 9.75 -1.36 -2.77
N SER A 103 8.81 -0.43 -2.60
CA SER A 103 9.07 0.99 -2.81
C SER A 103 10.23 1.49 -1.97
N ILE A 104 10.27 1.12 -0.68
CA ILE A 104 11.36 1.50 0.23
C ILE A 104 12.69 0.89 -0.23
N ARG A 105 12.73 -0.42 -0.52
CA ARG A 105 13.96 -1.12 -0.95
C ARG A 105 14.59 -0.53 -2.21
N MET A 106 13.77 -0.17 -3.19
CA MET A 106 14.24 0.47 -4.42
C MET A 106 14.92 1.82 -4.13
N ASN A 107 14.41 2.58 -3.15
CA ASN A 107 15.00 3.86 -2.76
C ASN A 107 16.26 3.71 -1.90
N LEU A 108 16.29 2.73 -0.99
CA LEU A 108 17.47 2.42 -0.18
C LEU A 108 18.66 1.95 -1.03
N THR A 109 18.41 1.06 -1.99
CA THR A 109 19.46 0.54 -2.88
C THR A 109 20.06 1.65 -3.73
N THR A 110 19.22 2.58 -4.18
CA THR A 110 19.64 3.76 -4.93
C THR A 110 20.56 4.64 -4.07
N GLN A 111 20.22 4.91 -2.81
CA GLN A 111 21.06 5.70 -1.90
C GLN A 111 22.43 5.04 -1.62
N LEU A 112 22.47 3.72 -1.44
CA LEU A 112 23.73 2.98 -1.24
C LEU A 112 24.69 3.07 -2.43
N HIS A 113 24.18 3.18 -3.65
CA HIS A 113 25.02 3.34 -4.85
C HIS A 113 25.60 4.75 -5.02
N PHE A 114 24.98 5.79 -4.45
CA PHE A 114 25.49 7.17 -4.51
C PHE A 114 26.43 7.53 -3.36
N ALA A 115 26.44 6.73 -2.28
CA ALA A 115 27.31 6.91 -1.12
C ALA A 115 28.64 6.12 -1.20
N ALA A 116 28.90 5.41 -2.31
CA ALA A 116 30.06 4.56 -2.55
C ALA A 116 31.10 5.19 -3.51
#